data_AF-A0A1G1PH48-F1
#
_entry.id   AF-A0A1G1PH48-F1
#
_cell.length_a   1.000
_cell.length_b   1.000
_cell.length_c   1.000
_cell.angle_alpha   90.00
_cell.angle_beta   90.00
_cell.angle_gamma   90.00
#
_symmetry.space_group_name_H-M   'P 1'
#
loop_
_entity.id
_entity.type
_entity.pdbx_description
1 polymer ?
#
loop_
_entity_poly.entity_id
_entity_poly.type
_entity_poly.pdbx_seq_one_letter_code
_entity_poly.pdbx_strand_id
1 'polypeptide(L)'
;MVMVWINLFFTFFRIGLFAIGGAYSFLPLIEREVVQRYQWLSKEEFLDVLGVTQVFPGAISIKYATYAGYKMGGVLGVIMANLGNILAPTLMIIFASSLYARYKDSLAFKGALEAVRLCVFALIIAVAFQAL
;
A
#
# COMPACT_ATOMS: atom_id res chain seq x y z
N MET A 1 -12.40 -5.35 -22.27
CA MET A 1 -12.88 -4.27 -21.37
C MET A 1 -13.09 -4.77 -19.95
N VAL A 2 -14.09 -5.62 -19.67
CA VAL A 2 -14.38 -6.11 -18.30
C VAL A 2 -13.19 -6.81 -17.64
N MET A 3 -12.45 -7.65 -18.38
CA MET A 3 -11.26 -8.34 -17.86
C MET A 3 -10.16 -7.38 -17.38
N VAL A 4 -10.02 -6.22 -18.02
CA VAL A 4 -9.01 -5.21 -17.64
C VAL A 4 -9.38 -4.58 -16.30
N TRP A 5 -10.66 -4.29 -16.09
CA TRP A 5 -11.15 -3.72 -14.82
C TRP A 5 -10.99 -4.67 -13.65
N ILE A 6 -11.26 -5.96 -13.87
CA ILE A 6 -11.06 -7.02 -12.88
C ILE A 6 -9.57 -7.12 -12.51
N ASN A 7 -8.69 -7.13 -13.51
CA ASN A 7 -7.25 -7.18 -13.28
C ASN A 7 -6.76 -5.95 -12.49
N LEU A 8 -7.21 -4.74 -12.86
CA LEU A 8 -6.89 -3.52 -12.13
C LEU A 8 -7.32 -3.62 -10.67
N PHE A 9 -8.58 -4.02 -10.42
CA PHE A 9 -9.11 -4.17 -9.07
C PHE A 9 -8.25 -5.13 -8.24
N PHE A 10 -7.99 -6.35 -8.73
CA PHE A 10 -7.24 -7.35 -7.97
C PHE A 10 -5.77 -6.99 -7.78
N THR A 11 -5.13 -6.37 -8.78
CA THR A 11 -3.75 -5.90 -8.67
C THR A 11 -3.62 -4.85 -7.57
N PHE A 12 -4.46 -3.83 -7.59
CA PHE A 12 -4.41 -2.77 -6.60
C PHE A 12 -4.95 -3.20 -5.23
N PHE A 13 -5.89 -4.15 -5.18
CA PHE A 13 -6.28 -4.81 -3.94
C PHE A 13 -5.12 -5.56 -3.30
N ARG A 14 -4.36 -6.32 -4.10
CA ARG A 14 -3.15 -7.00 -3.63
C ARG A 14 -2.10 -6.02 -3.14
N ILE A 15 -1.83 -4.95 -3.89
CA ILE A 15 -0.91 -3.88 -3.46
C ILE A 15 -1.38 -3.29 -2.12
N GLY A 16 -2.68 -3.01 -1.97
CA GLY A 16 -3.27 -2.49 -0.73
C GLY A 16 -3.12 -3.43 0.47
N LEU A 17 -3.18 -4.76 0.28
CA LEU A 17 -2.95 -5.74 1.34
C LEU A 17 -1.51 -5.74 1.86
N PHE A 18 -0.55 -5.44 0.99
CA PHE A 18 0.88 -5.40 1.32
C PHE A 18 1.40 -3.98 1.55
N ALA A 19 0.51 -3.00 1.72
CA ALA A 19 0.86 -1.61 2.04
C ALA A 19 1.31 -1.43 3.52
N ILE A 20 2.07 -2.39 4.04
CA ILE A 20 2.61 -2.42 5.40
C ILE A 20 4.08 -1.97 5.34
N GLY A 21 4.52 -1.12 6.26
CA GLY A 21 5.92 -0.70 6.36
C GLY A 21 6.27 0.66 5.74
N GLY A 22 5.28 1.52 5.49
CA GLY A 22 5.48 2.91 5.03
C GLY A 22 5.26 3.10 3.53
N ALA A 23 5.26 4.36 3.07
CA ALA A 23 4.85 4.72 1.72
C ALA A 23 5.72 4.10 0.59
N TYR A 24 6.98 3.76 0.89
CA TYR A 24 7.95 3.27 -0.08
C TYR A 24 8.15 1.75 -0.07
N SER A 25 7.70 1.04 0.98
CA SER A 25 7.95 -0.40 1.13
C SER A 25 7.27 -1.23 0.06
N PHE A 26 6.12 -0.78 -0.45
CA PHE A 26 5.34 -1.46 -1.47
C PHE A 26 5.59 -0.94 -2.90
N LEU A 27 6.47 0.06 -3.07
CA LEU A 27 6.77 0.60 -4.41
C LEU A 27 7.38 -0.46 -5.36
N PRO A 28 8.30 -1.35 -4.92
CA PRO A 28 8.79 -2.44 -5.76
C PRO A 28 7.69 -3.42 -6.17
N LEU A 29 6.66 -3.60 -5.32
CA LEU A 29 5.51 -4.43 -5.65
C LEU A 29 4.65 -3.78 -6.74
N ILE A 30 4.45 -2.46 -6.68
CA ILE A 30 3.76 -1.72 -7.75
C ILE A 30 4.55 -1.84 -9.06
N GLU A 31 5.86 -1.61 -9.04
CA GLU A 31 6.71 -1.73 -10.24
C GLU A 31 6.59 -3.14 -10.85
N ARG A 32 6.69 -4.18 -10.03
CA ARG A 32 6.58 -5.57 -10.48
C ARG A 32 5.22 -5.86 -11.13
N GLU A 33 4.11 -5.45 -10.51
CA GLU A 33 2.79 -5.75 -11.06
C GLU A 33 2.51 -4.90 -12.32
N VAL A 34 2.81 -3.62 -12.27
CA VAL A 34 2.35 -2.64 -13.26
C VAL A 34 3.30 -2.53 -14.46
N VAL A 35 4.61 -2.70 -14.26
CA VAL A 35 5.64 -2.63 -15.32
C VAL A 35 6.01 -4.02 -15.83
N GLN A 36 6.29 -4.97 -14.93
CA GLN A 36 6.83 -6.27 -15.35
C GLN A 36 5.73 -7.28 -15.71
N ARG A 37 4.70 -7.43 -14.87
CA ARG A 37 3.68 -8.48 -15.04
C ARG A 37 2.61 -8.11 -16.06
N TYR A 38 2.00 -6.94 -15.89
CA TYR A 38 0.91 -6.51 -16.75
C TYR A 38 1.34 -5.54 -17.85
N GLN A 39 2.56 -5.00 -17.76
CA GLN A 39 3.16 -4.06 -18.73
C GLN A 39 2.22 -2.89 -19.09
N TRP A 40 1.44 -2.40 -18.12
CA TRP A 40 0.56 -1.24 -18.30
C TRP A 40 1.34 0.07 -18.41
N LEU A 41 2.50 0.14 -17.76
CA LEU A 41 3.43 1.25 -17.81
C LEU A 41 4.81 0.78 -18.29
N SER A 42 5.51 1.64 -19.04
CA SER A 42 6.94 1.49 -19.26
C SER A 42 7.72 1.85 -17.99
N LYS A 43 9.01 1.52 -17.97
CA LYS A 43 9.88 1.91 -16.86
C LYS A 43 10.06 3.42 -16.79
N GLU A 44 10.14 4.12 -17.91
CA GLU A 44 10.20 5.59 -17.93
C GLU A 44 8.91 6.18 -17.37
N GLU A 45 7.74 5.74 -17.84
CA GLU A 45 6.47 6.27 -17.35
C GLU A 45 6.27 5.98 -15.85
N PHE A 46 6.75 4.84 -15.35
CA PHE A 46 6.72 4.54 -13.93
C PHE A 46 7.52 5.56 -13.11
N LEU A 47 8.70 5.97 -13.60
CA LEU A 47 9.54 6.98 -12.96
C LEU A 47 8.93 8.40 -13.08
N ASP A 48 8.29 8.71 -14.20
CA ASP A 48 7.59 9.98 -14.38
C ASP A 48 6.43 10.11 -13.39
N VAL A 49 5.63 9.05 -13.25
CA VAL A 49 4.56 8.99 -12.24
C VAL A 49 5.15 9.10 -10.84
N LEU A 50 6.30 8.46 -10.56
CA LEU A 50 6.99 8.61 -9.27
C LEU A 50 7.34 10.07 -9.00
N GLY A 51 7.90 10.78 -9.97
CA GLY A 51 8.20 12.21 -9.86
C GLY A 51 6.96 13.04 -9.53
N VAL A 52 5.85 12.80 -10.25
CA VAL A 52 4.56 13.46 -9.97
C VAL A 52 4.06 13.10 -8.56
N THR A 53 4.27 11.87 -8.09
CA THR A 53 3.83 11.47 -6.76
C THR A 53 4.55 12.21 -5.63
N GLN A 54 5.77 12.71 -5.86
CA GLN A 54 6.53 13.48 -4.88
C GLN A 54 6.10 14.95 -4.83
N VAL A 55 5.68 15.51 -5.96
CA VAL A 55 5.26 16.92 -6.05
C VAL A 55 3.88 17.14 -5.43
N PHE A 56 2.93 16.25 -5.72
CA PHE A 56 1.57 16.37 -5.17
C PHE A 56 1.49 15.73 -3.78
N PRO A 57 0.69 16.26 -2.84
CA PRO A 57 0.37 15.53 -1.61
C PRO A 57 -0.51 14.31 -1.93
N GLY A 58 -0.51 13.30 -1.05
CA GLY A 58 -1.39 12.13 -1.13
C GLY A 58 -0.67 10.79 -1.27
N ALA A 59 -1.44 9.70 -1.18
CA ALA A 59 -0.91 8.34 -1.17
C ALA A 59 -0.31 7.94 -2.53
N ILE A 60 0.93 7.44 -2.52
CA ILE A 60 1.65 6.98 -3.71
C ILE A 60 0.84 5.92 -4.45
N SER A 61 0.26 4.95 -3.74
CA SER A 61 -0.54 3.87 -4.33
C SER A 61 -1.77 4.38 -5.09
N ILE A 62 -2.47 5.40 -4.57
CA ILE A 62 -3.66 6.00 -5.22
C ILE A 62 -3.29 6.66 -6.54
N LYS A 63 -2.13 7.32 -6.61
CA LYS A 63 -1.67 7.98 -7.84
C LYS A 63 -1.31 6.98 -8.92
N TYR A 64 -0.61 5.91 -8.56
CA TYR A 64 -0.36 4.80 -9.49
C TYR A 64 -1.64 4.10 -9.91
N ALA A 65 -2.59 3.86 -8.98
CA ALA A 65 -3.90 3.30 -9.29
C ALA A 65 -4.69 4.16 -10.27
N THR A 66 -4.66 5.47 -10.06
CA THR A 66 -5.35 6.44 -10.91
C THR A 66 -4.71 6.51 -12.29
N TYR A 67 -3.38 6.63 -12.39
CA TYR A 67 -2.72 6.70 -13.69
C TYR A 67 -2.85 5.40 -14.48
N ALA A 68 -2.52 4.25 -13.87
CA ALA A 68 -2.65 2.95 -14.52
C ALA A 68 -4.11 2.62 -14.88
N GLY A 69 -5.05 2.94 -13.97
CA GLY A 69 -6.48 2.76 -14.20
C GLY A 69 -7.01 3.62 -15.35
N TYR A 70 -6.60 4.88 -15.43
CA TYR A 70 -6.98 5.78 -16.52
C TYR A 70 -6.42 5.30 -17.86
N LYS A 71 -5.14 4.93 -17.90
CA LYS A 71 -4.48 4.47 -19.12
C LYS A 71 -5.10 3.19 -19.67
N MET A 72 -5.45 2.24 -18.81
CA MET A 72 -5.94 0.93 -19.24
C MET A 72 -7.45 0.84 -19.42
N GLY A 73 -8.22 1.66 -18.70
CA GLY A 73 -9.69 1.52 -18.65
C GLY A 73 -10.45 2.84 -18.56
N GLY A 74 -9.80 3.98 -18.79
CA GLY A 74 -10.39 5.30 -18.66
C GLY A 74 -10.93 5.56 -17.25
N VAL A 75 -11.99 6.36 -17.15
CA VAL A 75 -12.62 6.73 -15.87
C VAL A 75 -13.08 5.51 -15.07
N LEU A 76 -13.64 4.49 -15.72
CA LEU A 76 -14.06 3.27 -15.05
C LEU A 76 -12.87 2.45 -14.52
N GLY A 77 -11.76 2.44 -15.26
CA GLY A 77 -10.51 1.83 -14.79
C GLY A 77 -9.95 2.54 -13.55
N VAL A 78 -10.02 3.87 -13.48
CA VAL A 78 -9.64 4.65 -12.29
C VAL A 78 -10.45 4.23 -11.08
N ILE A 79 -11.77 4.13 -11.24
CA ILE A 79 -12.68 3.76 -10.14
C ILE A 79 -12.34 2.35 -9.64
N MET A 80 -12.19 1.39 -10.54
CA MET A 80 -11.91 -0.01 -10.18
C MET A 80 -10.54 -0.19 -9.51
N ALA A 81 -9.51 0.47 -10.03
CA ALA A 81 -8.16 0.44 -9.44
C ALA A 81 -8.15 1.04 -8.03
N ASN A 82 -8.78 2.20 -7.83
CA ASN A 82 -8.83 2.86 -6.53
C ASN A 82 -9.72 2.13 -5.52
N LEU A 83 -10.84 1.55 -5.96
CA LEU A 83 -11.68 0.71 -5.11
C LEU A 83 -10.89 -0.48 -4.58
N GLY A 84 -10.14 -1.19 -5.44
CA GLY A 84 -9.25 -2.27 -5.00
C GLY A 84 -8.24 -1.77 -3.97
N ASN A 85 -7.57 -0.66 -4.27
CA ASN A 85 -6.52 -0.07 -3.42
C ASN A 85 -7.03 0.34 -2.02
N ILE A 86 -8.23 0.89 -1.92
CA ILE A 86 -8.79 1.40 -0.65
C ILE A 86 -9.47 0.28 0.15
N LEU A 87 -10.12 -0.66 -0.53
CA LEU A 87 -10.88 -1.72 0.12
C LEU A 87 -9.97 -2.61 0.98
N ALA A 88 -8.78 -2.98 0.49
CA ALA A 88 -7.85 -3.84 1.22
C ALA A 88 -7.41 -3.25 2.57
N PRO A 89 -6.81 -2.05 2.66
CA PRO A 89 -6.45 -1.43 3.94
C PRO A 89 -7.65 -1.22 4.86
N THR A 90 -8.81 -0.86 4.30
CA THR A 90 -10.05 -0.66 5.08
C THR A 90 -10.47 -1.95 5.79
N LEU A 91 -10.48 -3.08 5.08
CA LEU A 91 -10.78 -4.38 5.67
C LEU A 91 -9.77 -4.77 6.75
N MET A 92 -8.48 -4.50 6.52
CA MET A 92 -7.43 -4.77 7.50
C MET A 92 -7.61 -3.95 8.79
N ILE A 93 -7.96 -2.67 8.68
CA ILE A 93 -8.19 -1.79 9.83
C ILE A 93 -9.45 -2.22 10.59
N ILE A 94 -10.54 -2.57 9.90
CA ILE A 94 -11.76 -3.08 10.54
C ILE A 94 -11.45 -4.37 11.30
N PHE A 95 -10.72 -5.30 10.68
CA PHE A 95 -10.31 -6.54 11.34
C PHE A 95 -9.43 -6.28 12.57
N ALA A 96 -8.37 -5.48 12.42
CA ALA A 96 -7.45 -5.16 13.51
C ALA A 96 -8.15 -4.42 14.67
N SER A 97 -9.03 -3.47 14.36
CA SER A 97 -9.79 -2.73 15.37
C SER A 97 -10.78 -3.62 16.13
N SER A 98 -11.41 -4.59 15.46
CA SER A 98 -12.29 -5.57 16.11
C SER A 98 -11.53 -6.46 17.10
N LEU A 99 -10.33 -6.92 16.73
CA LEU A 99 -9.46 -7.69 17.62
C LEU A 99 -9.00 -6.83 18.81
N TYR A 100 -8.56 -5.60 18.53
CA TYR A 100 -8.16 -4.66 19.57
C TYR A 100 -9.30 -4.43 20.58
N ALA A 101 -10.51 -4.15 20.12
CA ALA A 101 -11.67 -3.91 20.99
C ALA A 101 -11.99 -5.11 21.90
N ARG A 102 -11.75 -6.34 21.42
CA ARG A 102 -11.99 -7.57 22.19
C ARG A 102 -10.92 -7.86 23.24
N TYR A 103 -9.66 -7.51 22.98
CA TYR A 103 -8.53 -7.90 23.83
C TYR A 103 -7.87 -6.74 24.58
N LYS A 104 -8.30 -5.48 24.37
CA LYS A 104 -7.68 -4.27 24.96
C LYS A 104 -7.53 -4.33 26.48
N ASP A 105 -8.42 -5.02 27.19
CA ASP A 105 -8.44 -5.06 28.66
C ASP A 105 -7.59 -6.19 29.25
N SER A 106 -7.11 -7.13 28.42
CA SER A 106 -6.24 -8.21 28.85
C SER A 106 -4.84 -7.70 29.20
N LEU A 107 -4.33 -8.08 30.38
CA LEU A 107 -2.97 -7.75 30.83
C LEU A 107 -1.91 -8.26 29.84
N ALA A 108 -2.11 -9.48 29.30
CA ALA A 108 -1.19 -10.09 28.35
C ALA A 108 -1.13 -9.30 27.03
N PHE A 109 -2.27 -8.79 26.55
CA PHE A 109 -2.34 -8.01 25.31
C PHE A 109 -1.67 -6.64 25.48
N LYS A 110 -1.91 -5.97 26.62
CA LYS A 110 -1.23 -4.71 26.96
C LYS A 110 0.28 -4.89 27.05
N GLY A 111 0.75 -5.93 27.77
CA GLY A 111 2.17 -6.23 27.89
C GLY A 111 2.83 -6.57 26.55
N ALA A 112 2.14 -7.31 25.68
CA ALA A 112 2.62 -7.58 24.32
C ALA A 112 2.78 -6.30 23.48
N LEU A 113 1.79 -5.39 23.51
CA LEU A 113 1.87 -4.11 22.79
C LEU A 113 3.00 -3.21 23.32
N GLU A 114 3.22 -3.20 24.64
CA GLU A 114 4.30 -2.44 25.27
C GLU A 114 5.67 -3.01 24.90
N ALA A 115 5.83 -4.35 24.91
CA ALA A 115 7.04 -5.01 24.45
C ALA A 115 7.34 -4.67 22.98
N VAL A 116 6.33 -4.73 22.09
CA VAL A 116 6.48 -4.33 20.68
C VAL A 116 6.95 -2.88 20.57
N ARG A 117 6.37 -1.95 21.35
CA ARG A 117 6.78 -0.55 21.36
C ARG A 117 8.25 -0.39 21.76
N LEU A 118 8.69 -1.07 22.82
CA LEU A 118 10.07 -1.03 23.29
C LEU A 118 11.03 -1.64 22.26
N CYS A 119 10.67 -2.76 21.62
CA CYS A 119 11.45 -3.37 20.54
C CYS A 119 11.61 -2.43 19.35
N VAL A 120 10.52 -1.76 18.91
CA VAL A 120 10.58 -0.79 17.81
C VAL A 120 11.49 0.39 18.18
N PHE A 121 11.39 0.91 19.40
CA PHE A 121 12.25 1.98 19.89
C PHE A 121 13.73 1.58 19.87
N ALA A 122 14.07 0.40 20.40
CA ALA A 122 15.43 -0.12 20.39
C ALA A 122 15.95 -0.34 18.96
N LEU A 123 15.11 -0.83 18.04
CA LEU A 123 15.47 -1.05 16.64
C LEU A 123 15.77 0.27 15.92
N ILE A 124 14.97 1.32 16.16
CA ILE A 124 15.21 2.66 15.60
C ILE A 124 16.57 3.20 16.08
N ILE A 125 16.88 3.05 17.37
CA ILE A 125 18.18 3.46 17.93
C ILE A 125 19.32 2.67 17.29
N ALA A 126 19.20 1.35 17.20
CA ALA A 126 20.24 0.50 16.61
C ALA A 126 20.54 0.88 15.15
N VAL A 127 19.50 1.12 14.35
CA VAL A 127 19.66 1.59 12.96
C VAL A 127 20.31 2.98 12.90
N ALA A 128 19.95 3.89 13.82
CA ALA A 128 20.55 5.22 13.89
C ALA A 128 22.07 5.16 14.18
N PHE A 129 22.50 4.28 15.08
CA PHE A 129 23.93 4.06 15.36
C PHE A 129 24.66 3.35 14.22
N GLN A 130 24.00 2.45 13.48
CA GLN A 130 24.61 1.79 12.33
C GLN A 130 24.82 2.74 11.14
N ALA A 131 24.00 3.80 11.04
CA ALA A 131 24.08 4.78 9.96
C ALA A 131 25.12 5.89 10.20
N LEU A 132 25.71 5.96 11.39
CA LEU A 132 26.73 6.94 11.79
C LEU A 132 28.14 6.36 11.61
#